data_AF-A0A0B0D6W9-F1
#
_entry.id   AF-A0A0B0D6W9-F1
#
_cell.length_a   1.000
_cell.length_b   1.000
_cell.length_c   1.000
_cell.angle_alpha   90.00
_cell.angle_beta   90.00
_cell.angle_gamma   90.00
#
_symmetry.space_group_name_H-M   'P 1'
#
loop_
_entity.id
_entity.type
_entity.pdbx_description
1 polymer ?
#
loop_
_entity_poly.entity_id
_entity_poly.type
_entity_poly.pdbx_seq_one_letter_code
_entity_poly.pdbx_strand_id
1 'polypeptide(L)' 'MNKSIEHAIQDEYPDDFSWCYGCGRLNGEGHHFRTGWDGEQTVTVYTPRPEHTAIPGFVYGGLTASL' A
#
# COMPACT_ATOMS: atom_id res chain seq x y z
N MET A 1 -14.57 8.15 -0.77
CA MET A 1 -14.51 7.78 0.67
C MET A 1 -13.09 7.33 0.96
N ASN A 2 -12.31 8.12 1.69
CA ASN A 2 -11.00 7.66 2.18
C ASN A 2 -11.27 6.83 3.44
N LYS A 3 -11.33 5.50 3.28
CA LYS A 3 -11.34 4.57 4.41
C LYS A 3 -9.90 4.53 4.93
N SER A 4 -9.64 5.18 6.07
CA SER A 4 -8.34 5.10 6.74
C SER A 4 -8.27 3.82 7.56
N ILE A 5 -7.24 3.00 7.34
CA ILE A 5 -6.97 1.81 8.15
C ILE A 5 -6.25 2.25 9.44
N GLU A 6 -6.98 2.32 10.56
CA GLU A 6 -6.42 2.67 11.87
C GLU A 6 -5.40 1.62 12.34
N HIS A 7 -5.78 0.34 12.32
CA HIS A 7 -4.91 -0.77 12.71
C HIS A 7 -4.55 -1.60 11.49
N ALA A 8 -3.28 -1.50 11.07
CA ALA A 8 -2.76 -2.25 9.95
C ALA A 8 -1.97 -3.46 10.44
N ILE A 9 -2.03 -4.57 9.72
CA ILE A 9 -1.28 -5.80 10.03
C ILE A 9 0.24 -5.50 10.12
N GLN A 10 0.72 -4.55 9.31
CA GLN A 10 2.12 -4.11 9.28
C GLN A 10 2.57 -3.38 10.56
N ASP A 11 1.66 -2.88 11.39
CA ASP A 11 2.00 -2.23 12.65
C ASP A 11 2.59 -3.24 13.66
N GLU A 12 2.27 -4.53 13.49
CA GLU A 12 2.78 -5.62 14.34
C GLU A 12 4.11 -6.20 13.83
N TYR A 13 4.60 -5.78 12.66
CA TYR A 13 5.85 -6.30 12.11
C TYR A 13 7.05 -5.81 12.92
N PRO A 14 7.98 -6.70 13.32
CA PRO A 14 9.28 -6.28 13.85
C PRO A 14 10.05 -5.42 12.84
N ASP A 15 10.96 -4.58 13.33
CA ASP A 15 11.76 -3.67 12.49
C ASP A 15 12.51 -4.42 11.37
N ASP A 16 13.06 -5.60 11.67
CA ASP A 16 13.81 -6.43 10.71
C ASP A 16 13.00 -6.83 9.47
N PHE A 17 11.66 -6.87 9.57
CA PHE A 17 10.75 -7.21 8.46
C PHE A 17 10.06 -5.99 7.83
N SER A 18 10.36 -4.79 8.33
CA SER A 18 9.60 -3.58 8.02
C SER A 18 10.19 -2.74 6.88
N TRP A 19 10.88 -3.39 5.93
CA TRP A 19 11.63 -2.75 4.84
C TRP A 19 11.06 -3.00 3.43
N CYS A 20 9.99 -3.80 3.30
CA CYS A 20 9.35 -4.10 2.02
C CYS A 20 8.96 -2.81 1.28
N TYR A 21 9.26 -2.72 -0.02
CA TYR A 21 8.89 -1.56 -0.84
C TYR A 21 7.37 -1.31 -0.87
N GLY A 22 6.56 -2.36 -0.75
CA GLY A 22 5.10 -2.22 -0.66
C GLY A 22 4.64 -1.69 0.70
N CYS A 23 4.92 -2.43 1.77
CA CYS A 23 4.23 -2.25 3.06
C CYS A 23 5.15 -1.89 4.24
N GLY A 24 6.47 -1.87 4.03
CA GLY A 24 7.44 -1.67 5.09
C GLY A 24 7.54 -0.22 5.57
N ARG A 25 7.20 0.04 6.83
CA ARG A 25 7.24 1.39 7.44
C ARG A 25 8.64 2.03 7.48
N LEU A 26 9.71 1.24 7.40
CA LEU A 26 11.10 1.73 7.45
C LEU A 26 11.67 2.02 6.05
N ASN A 27 10.99 1.62 4.98
CA ASN A 27 11.43 1.93 3.62
C ASN A 27 10.93 3.33 3.22
N GLY A 28 11.75 4.38 3.38
CA GLY A 28 11.33 5.77 3.10
C GLY A 28 10.75 6.01 1.70
N GLU A 29 11.17 5.22 0.71
CA GLU A 29 10.72 5.33 -0.68
C GLU A 29 9.56 4.36 -1.02
N GLY A 30 9.15 3.53 -0.05
CA GLY A 30 8.10 2.54 -0.22
C GLY A 30 6.70 3.15 -0.35
N HIS A 31 5.74 2.32 -0.73
CA HIS A 31 4.33 2.72 -0.82
C HIS A 31 3.62 2.80 0.54
N HIS A 32 4.18 2.18 1.58
CA HIS A 32 3.63 2.11 2.93
C HIS A 32 2.18 1.64 2.99
N PHE A 33 1.87 0.55 2.27
CA PHE A 33 0.54 -0.06 2.33
C PHE A 33 0.16 -0.39 3.78
N ARG A 34 -1.01 0.11 4.17
CA ARG A 34 -1.68 -0.22 5.41
C ARG A 34 -2.82 -1.17 5.08
N THR A 35 -2.66 -2.43 5.45
CA THR A 35 -3.64 -3.48 5.20
C THR A 35 -4.40 -3.78 6.48
N GLY A 36 -5.71 -3.59 6.46
CA GLY A 36 -6.60 -3.89 7.59
C GLY A 36 -7.53 -5.05 7.30
N TRP A 37 -8.15 -5.61 8.35
CA TRP A 37 -9.21 -6.60 8.22
C TRP A 37 -10.56 -5.92 7.94
N ASP A 38 -11.34 -6.51 7.04
CA ASP A 38 -12.73 -6.14 6.72
C ASP A 38 -13.58 -7.41 6.72
N GLY A 39 -13.99 -7.85 7.91
CA GLY A 39 -14.59 -9.17 8.10
C GLY A 39 -13.57 -10.29 7.88
N GLU A 40 -13.80 -11.14 6.89
CA GLU A 40 -12.94 -12.30 6.56
C GLU A 40 -11.84 -11.98 5.52
N GLN A 41 -11.86 -10.77 4.94
CA GLN A 41 -10.90 -10.35 3.94
C GLN A 41 -9.98 -9.25 4.45
N THR A 42 -8.85 -9.08 3.77
CA THR A 42 -7.95 -7.95 4.01
C THR A 42 -8.17 -6.88 2.94
N VAL A 43 -8.02 -5.61 3.32
CA VAL A 43 -8.21 -4.46 2.43
C VAL A 43 -7.07 -3.47 2.60
N THR A 44 -6.52 -3.05 1.46
CA THR A 44 -5.59 -1.91 1.34
C THR A 44 -6.25 -0.85 0.48
N VAL A 45 -6.16 0.42 0.90
CA VAL A 45 -6.57 1.57 0.07
C VAL A 45 -5.33 2.31 -0.39
N TYR A 46 -5.19 2.49 -1.70
CA TYR A 46 -4.04 3.16 -2.28
C TYR A 46 -4.48 4.21 -3.31
N THR A 47 -3.88 5.39 -3.22
CA THR A 47 -4.02 6.45 -4.22
C THR A 47 -2.72 6.50 -5.04
N PRO A 48 -2.74 6.14 -6.33
CA PRO A 48 -1.55 6.19 -7.16
C PRO A 48 -0.96 7.60 -7.22
N ARG A 49 0.35 7.70 -7.00
CA ARG A 49 1.12 8.93 -7.21
C ARG A 49 1.21 9.30 -8.72
N PRO A 50 1.43 10.58 -9.08
CA PRO A 50 1.46 11.03 -10.47
C PRO A 50 2.44 10.26 -11.38
N GLU A 51 3.59 9.83 -10.85
CA GLU A 51 4.57 9.04 -11.60
C GLU A 51 4.07 7.66 -12.03
N HIS A 52 2.94 7.18 -11.49
CA HIS A 52 2.33 5.92 -11.91
C HIS A 52 1.37 6.03 -13.10
N THR A 53 1.45 7.13 -13.85
CA THR A 53 0.65 7.35 -15.05
C THR A 53 1.15 6.47 -16.21
N ALA A 54 0.23 5.79 -16.91
CA ALA A 54 0.52 5.20 -18.23
C ALA A 54 0.32 6.23 -19.34
N ILE A 55 -0.89 6.78 -19.41
CA ILE A 55 -1.31 7.87 -20.30
C ILE A 55 -2.19 8.83 -19.49
N PRO A 56 -2.41 10.08 -19.93
CA PRO A 56 -3.22 11.05 -19.17
C PRO A 56 -4.57 10.48 -18.74
N GLY A 57 -4.81 10.45 -17.43
CA GLY A 57 -6.04 9.92 -16.82
C GLY A 57 -6.03 8.42 -16.49
N PHE A 58 -4.95 7.69 -16.77
CA PHE A 58 -4.87 6.25 -16.54
C PHE A 58 -3.59 5.85 -15.79
N VAL A 59 -3.73 4.95 -14.82
CA VAL A 59 -2.61 4.29 -14.12
C VAL A 59 -1.99 3.19 -14.99
N TYR A 60 -0.67 2.99 -14.94
CA TYR A 60 -0.04 1.91 -15.70
C TYR A 60 -0.32 0.54 -15.07
N GLY A 61 -0.60 -0.46 -15.92
CA GLY A 61 -1.07 -1.78 -15.46
C GLY A 61 -0.05 -2.54 -14.61
N GLY A 62 1.24 -2.30 -14.81
CA GLY A 62 2.30 -2.86 -13.97
C GLY A 62 2.18 -2.45 -12.50
N LEU A 63 1.64 -1.26 -12.18
CA LEU A 63 1.37 -0.88 -10.81
C LEU A 63 0.29 -1.81 -10.26
N THR A 64 -0.89 -1.83 -10.89
CA THR A 64 -2.03 -2.65 -10.47
C THR A 64 -1.70 -4.14 -10.33
N ALA A 65 -0.84 -4.68 -11.20
CA ALA A 65 -0.41 -6.08 -11.13
C ALA A 65 0.60 -6.36 -10.01
N SER A 66 1.30 -5.33 -9.53
CA SER A 66 2.29 -5.42 -8.45
C SER A 66 1.70 -5.10 -7.07
N LEU A 67 0.48 -4.57 -7.03
CA LEU A 67 -0.28 -4.25 -5.81
C LEU A 67 -1.02 -5.47 -5.26
#